data_AF-A0A820JKA1-F1
#
_entry.id   AF-A0A820JKA1-F1
#
_cell.length_a   1.000
_cell.length_b   1.000
_cell.length_c   1.000
_cell.angle_alpha   90.00
_cell.angle_beta   90.00
_cell.angle_gamma   90.00
#
_symmetry.space_group_name_H-M   'P 1'
#
loop_
_entity.id
_entity.type
_entity.pdbx_description
1 polymer ?
#
loop_
_entity_poly.entity_id
_entity_poly.type
_entity_poly.pdbx_seq_one_letter_code
_entity_poly.pdbx_strand_id
1 'polypeptide(L)'
;MQRVITHEDNNNNNNNNNMFSILETTYETDEQLTEIMHDEKRNPHLFDFVQGLVFRCHIIYYKQISSNHLLSHRDLIIFNFHHALFDFPSMNIFLHDLNQAYTSSQLLYDGNTTLRYLDYTVIEQQMPMTGASMFWLNALNDCKLDQPLSLPFDR
;
A
#
# COMPACT_ATOMS: atom_id res chain seq x y z
N MET A 1 1.95 0.06 -27.29
CA MET A 1 1.16 -1.16 -27.61
C MET A 1 0.92 -1.85 -26.28
N GLN A 2 -0.22 -1.55 -25.64
CA GLN A 2 -0.55 -2.02 -24.30
C GLN A 2 -0.83 -3.52 -24.37
N ARG A 3 0.04 -4.34 -23.77
CA ARG A 3 -0.19 -5.78 -23.62
C ARG A 3 -0.51 -6.02 -22.15
N VAL A 4 -1.80 -5.99 -21.83
CA VAL A 4 -2.29 -6.51 -20.55
C VAL A 4 -2.14 -8.01 -20.65
N ILE A 5 -1.08 -8.56 -20.05
CA ILE A 5 -0.99 -10.01 -19.84
C ILE A 5 -1.76 -10.26 -18.56
N THR A 6 -3.06 -10.52 -18.68
CA THR A 6 -3.78 -11.25 -17.65
C THR A 6 -3.19 -12.65 -17.66
N HIS A 7 -2.34 -12.97 -16.68
CA HIS A 7 -2.13 -14.36 -16.32
C HIS A 7 -3.46 -14.86 -15.73
N GLU A 8 -4.36 -15.33 -16.61
CA GLU A 8 -5.35 -16.33 -16.24
C GLU A 8 -4.55 -17.61 -15.96
N ASP A 9 -4.08 -17.72 -14.72
CA ASP A 9 -3.73 -19.01 -14.17
C ASP A 9 -5.02 -19.85 -14.20
N ASN A 10 -5.05 -20.71 -15.22
CA ASN A 10 -6.08 -21.69 -15.47
C ASN A 10 -5.95 -22.79 -14.41
N ASN A 11 -6.26 -22.44 -13.16
CA ASN A 11 -6.37 -23.36 -12.06
C ASN A 11 -7.75 -23.15 -11.41
N ASN A 12 -8.64 -24.06 -11.78
CA ASN A 12 -9.99 -24.22 -11.25
C ASN A 12 -9.99 -24.24 -9.71
N ASN A 13 -10.24 -23.08 -9.09
CA ASN A 13 -10.85 -22.97 -7.77
C ASN A 13 -11.37 -21.54 -7.55
N ASN A 14 -12.66 -21.37 -7.81
CA ASN A 14 -13.45 -20.23 -7.39
C ASN A 14 -13.39 -20.09 -5.86
N ASN A 15 -12.51 -19.22 -5.36
CA ASN A 15 -12.63 -18.45 -4.11
C ASN A 15 -11.38 -17.56 -3.91
N ASN A 16 -11.06 -16.67 -4.85
CA ASN A 16 -9.91 -15.77 -4.70
C ASN A 16 -10.34 -14.44 -4.08
N ASN A 17 -10.48 -14.40 -2.75
CA ASN A 17 -10.32 -13.16 -1.98
C ASN A 17 -8.83 -12.76 -2.02
N ASN A 18 -8.34 -12.38 -3.20
CA ASN A 18 -6.97 -11.89 -3.32
C ASN A 18 -6.92 -10.50 -2.71
N MET A 19 -6.41 -10.39 -1.48
CA MET A 19 -6.22 -9.12 -0.77
C MET A 19 -5.07 -8.27 -1.34
N PHE A 20 -4.42 -8.77 -2.40
CA PHE A 20 -3.35 -8.09 -3.10
C PHE A 20 -3.41 -8.34 -4.60
N SER A 21 -2.83 -7.41 -5.38
CA SER A 21 -2.65 -7.57 -6.82
C SER A 21 -1.18 -7.45 -7.21
N ILE A 22 -0.74 -8.29 -8.15
CA ILE A 22 0.57 -8.18 -8.79
C ILE A 22 0.31 -7.85 -10.27
N LEU A 23 0.89 -6.76 -10.76
CA LEU A 23 0.89 -6.39 -12.17
C LEU A 23 2.31 -6.45 -12.71
N GLU A 24 2.45 -6.91 -13.95
CA GLU A 24 3.69 -6.85 -14.71
C GLU A 24 3.51 -6.03 -15.98
N THR A 25 4.39 -5.07 -16.24
CA THR A 25 4.41 -4.30 -17.49
C THR A 25 5.82 -4.13 -18.03
N THR A 26 5.92 -3.63 -19.26
CA THR A 26 7.19 -3.30 -19.91
C THR A 26 7.23 -1.85 -20.33
N TYR A 27 8.40 -1.24 -20.28
CA TYR A 27 8.66 0.08 -20.85
C TYR A 27 9.92 0.10 -21.71
N GLU A 28 9.93 0.94 -22.73
CA GLU A 28 11.08 1.13 -23.63
C GLU A 28 11.62 2.56 -23.60
N THR A 29 10.77 3.53 -23.26
CA THR A 29 11.09 4.96 -23.25
C THR A 29 10.79 5.60 -21.90
N ASP A 30 11.49 6.69 -21.58
CA ASP A 30 11.27 7.43 -20.34
C ASP A 30 9.85 8.03 -20.26
N GLU A 31 9.23 8.34 -21.41
CA GLU A 31 7.84 8.82 -21.48
C GLU A 31 6.86 7.74 -21.01
N GLN A 32 7.04 6.48 -21.46
CA GLN A 32 6.22 5.36 -21.00
C GLN A 32 6.41 5.09 -19.51
N LEU A 33 7.65 5.15 -19.01
CA LEU A 33 7.92 5.02 -17.57
C LEU A 33 7.22 6.13 -16.78
N THR A 34 7.27 7.37 -17.28
CA THR A 34 6.61 8.52 -16.65
C THR A 34 5.09 8.35 -16.61
N GLU A 35 4.50 7.85 -17.69
CA GLU A 35 3.06 7.55 -17.76
C GLU A 35 2.66 6.49 -16.73
N ILE A 36 3.42 5.39 -16.65
CA ILE A 36 3.20 4.33 -15.65
C ILE A 36 3.28 4.89 -14.23
N MET A 37 4.30 5.71 -13.93
CA MET A 37 4.46 6.33 -12.61
C MET A 37 3.33 7.30 -12.27
N HIS A 38 2.81 8.01 -13.27
CA HIS A 38 1.69 8.94 -13.09
C HIS A 38 0.39 8.19 -12.81
N ASP A 39 0.13 7.10 -13.53
CA ASP A 39 -1.04 6.23 -13.30
C ASP A 39 -0.98 5.60 -11.91
N GLU A 40 0.14 4.98 -11.53
CA GLU A 40 0.32 4.36 -10.20
C GLU A 40 0.16 5.36 -9.04
N LYS A 41 0.39 6.65 -9.28
CA LYS A 41 0.21 7.71 -8.27
C LYS A 41 -1.21 8.25 -8.18
N ARG A 42 -1.96 8.28 -9.29
CA ARG A 42 -3.21 9.06 -9.40
C ARG A 42 -4.45 8.22 -9.60
N ASN A 43 -4.31 6.97 -10.01
CA ASN A 43 -5.44 6.13 -10.32
C ASN A 43 -6.14 5.69 -9.01
N PRO A 44 -7.36 6.19 -8.73
CA PRO A 44 -8.06 5.87 -7.48
C PRO A 44 -8.62 4.44 -7.48
N HIS A 45 -8.66 3.78 -8.64
CA HIS A 45 -9.20 2.43 -8.80
C HIS A 45 -8.18 1.33 -8.51
N LEU A 46 -6.94 1.71 -8.14
CA LEU A 46 -5.91 0.74 -7.75
C LEU A 46 -6.22 0.06 -6.41
N PHE A 47 -7.11 0.65 -5.62
CA PHE A 47 -7.55 0.10 -4.34
C PHE A 47 -9.07 -0.06 -4.31
N ASP A 48 -9.52 -1.19 -3.77
CA ASP A 48 -10.93 -1.48 -3.50
C ASP A 48 -11.07 -2.05 -2.08
N PHE A 49 -11.57 -1.23 -1.17
CA PHE A 49 -11.79 -1.62 0.22
C PHE A 49 -12.89 -2.66 0.41
N VAL A 50 -13.91 -2.65 -0.46
CA VAL A 50 -15.00 -3.62 -0.37
C VAL A 50 -14.48 -5.02 -0.67
N GLN A 51 -13.50 -5.11 -1.58
CA GLN A 51 -12.83 -6.35 -1.95
C GLN A 51 -11.58 -6.65 -1.10
N GLY A 52 -11.15 -5.73 -0.23
CA GLY A 52 -9.92 -5.86 0.53
C GLY A 52 -8.64 -5.73 -0.30
N LEU A 53 -8.72 -5.13 -1.50
CA LEU A 53 -7.59 -4.83 -2.38
C LEU A 53 -6.94 -3.53 -1.95
N VAL A 54 -5.96 -3.66 -1.07
CA VAL A 54 -5.37 -2.55 -0.29
C VAL A 54 -3.84 -2.53 -0.35
N PHE A 55 -3.26 -3.59 -0.94
CA PHE A 55 -1.85 -3.74 -1.23
C PHE A 55 -1.67 -4.18 -2.67
N ARG A 56 -0.68 -3.62 -3.35
CA ARG A 56 -0.40 -3.86 -4.75
C ARG A 56 1.10 -3.82 -5.00
N CYS A 57 1.54 -4.71 -5.89
CA CYS A 57 2.90 -4.74 -6.41
C CYS A 57 2.83 -4.57 -7.94
N HIS A 58 3.64 -3.68 -8.49
CA HIS A 58 3.80 -3.52 -9.93
C HIS A 58 5.27 -3.69 -10.31
N ILE A 59 5.56 -4.74 -11.06
CA ILE A 59 6.88 -5.04 -11.60
C ILE A 59 6.96 -4.49 -13.03
N ILE A 60 7.95 -3.66 -13.29
CA ILE A 60 8.11 -2.93 -14.55
C ILE A 60 9.45 -3.33 -15.17
N TYR A 61 9.40 -3.99 -16.31
CA TYR A 61 10.58 -4.50 -17.01
C TYR A 61 11.03 -3.56 -18.13
N TYR A 62 12.33 -3.34 -18.26
CA TYR A 62 12.87 -2.61 -19.40
C TYR A 62 12.93 -3.50 -20.66
N LYS A 63 12.26 -3.07 -21.73
CA LYS A 63 12.13 -3.71 -23.06
C LYS A 63 11.41 -5.06 -23.11
N GLN A 64 11.65 -5.96 -22.18
CA GLN A 64 11.06 -7.30 -22.24
C GLN A 64 10.99 -7.96 -20.86
N ILE A 65 9.88 -8.66 -20.61
CA ILE A 65 9.74 -9.59 -19.49
C ILE A 65 10.70 -10.75 -19.74
N SER A 66 11.73 -10.86 -18.90
CA SER A 66 12.74 -11.91 -19.06
C SER A 66 12.11 -13.30 -18.84
N SER A 67 12.42 -14.25 -19.73
CA SER A 67 11.97 -15.64 -19.60
C SER A 67 12.52 -16.36 -18.36
N ASN A 68 13.58 -15.84 -17.75
CA ASN A 68 14.13 -16.34 -16.50
C ASN A 68 13.56 -15.64 -15.26
N HIS A 69 12.61 -14.70 -15.43
CA HIS A 69 12.00 -13.88 -14.36
C HIS A 69 13.00 -13.15 -13.44
N LEU A 70 14.26 -12.97 -13.88
CA LEU A 70 15.25 -12.20 -13.13
C LEU A 70 15.17 -10.72 -13.50
N LEU A 71 15.16 -9.87 -12.48
CA LEU A 71 15.16 -8.41 -12.66
C LEU A 71 16.54 -7.90 -13.09
N SER A 72 16.51 -6.94 -14.01
CA SER A 72 17.64 -6.17 -14.47
C SER A 72 17.79 -4.87 -13.67
N HIS A 73 18.96 -4.22 -13.78
CA HIS A 73 19.22 -2.92 -13.13
C HIS A 73 18.31 -1.77 -13.61
N ARG A 74 17.59 -1.95 -14.72
CA ARG A 74 16.62 -0.98 -15.24
C ARG A 74 15.19 -1.34 -14.91
N ASP A 75 14.96 -2.51 -14.34
CA ASP A 75 13.63 -2.93 -13.95
C ASP A 75 13.28 -2.28 -12.61
N LEU A 76 12.00 -2.05 -12.38
CA LEU A 76 11.49 -1.39 -11.19
C LEU A 76 10.43 -2.26 -10.52
N ILE A 77 10.36 -2.17 -9.19
CA ILE A 77 9.23 -2.67 -8.43
C ILE A 77 8.60 -1.48 -7.72
N ILE A 78 7.29 -1.30 -7.92
CA ILE A 78 6.49 -0.33 -7.18
C ILE A 78 5.62 -1.10 -6.19
N PHE A 79 5.74 -0.73 -4.91
CA PHE A 79 4.80 -1.14 -3.88
C PHE A 79 3.82 -0.01 -3.60
N ASN A 80 2.54 -0.31 -3.74
CA ASN A 80 1.45 0.61 -3.49
C ASN A 80 0.57 0.05 -2.37
N PHE A 81 0.32 0.85 -1.35
CA PHE A 81 -0.50 0.46 -0.20
C PHE A 81 -1.39 1.62 0.22
N HIS A 82 -2.58 1.28 0.71
CA HIS A 82 -3.47 2.27 1.28
C HIS A 82 -3.02 2.64 2.72
N HIS A 83 -2.93 3.93 3.04
CA HIS A 83 -2.49 4.43 4.36
C HIS A 83 -3.31 3.93 5.55
N ALA A 84 -4.54 3.46 5.31
CA ALA A 84 -5.39 2.84 6.33
C ALA A 84 -4.77 1.57 6.94
N LEU A 85 -3.78 0.96 6.28
CA LEU A 85 -3.09 -0.25 6.75
C LEU A 85 -1.60 -0.06 6.99
N PHE A 86 -1.03 1.02 6.46
CA PHE A 86 0.39 1.28 6.49
C PHE A 86 0.65 2.71 6.95
N ASP A 87 1.30 2.82 8.11
CA ASP A 87 1.94 4.03 8.57
C ASP A 87 3.45 3.99 8.29
N PHE A 88 4.12 5.10 8.60
CA PHE A 88 5.55 5.22 8.37
C PHE A 88 6.39 4.16 9.13
N PRO A 89 6.12 3.87 10.43
CA PRO A 89 6.76 2.75 11.12
C PRO A 89 6.53 1.37 10.48
N SER A 90 5.31 1.08 10.02
CA SER A 90 4.96 -0.21 9.39
C SER A 90 5.77 -0.46 8.12
N MET A 91 6.13 0.60 7.39
CA MET A 91 6.99 0.48 6.20
C MET A 91 8.37 -0.12 6.52
N ASN A 92 8.95 0.20 7.68
CA ASN A 92 10.24 -0.36 8.08
C ASN A 92 10.14 -1.86 8.40
N ILE A 93 9.04 -2.27 9.03
CA ILE A 93 8.76 -3.69 9.33
C ILE A 93 8.62 -4.45 8.01
N PHE A 94 7.81 -3.94 7.08
CA PHE A 94 7.64 -4.54 5.77
C PHE A 94 8.95 -4.68 4.99
N LEU A 95 9.79 -3.64 4.94
CA LEU A 95 11.08 -3.71 4.23
C LEU A 95 12.05 -4.70 4.88
N HIS A 96 12.05 -4.79 6.21
CA HIS A 96 12.83 -5.78 6.95
C HIS A 96 12.40 -7.21 6.57
N ASP A 97 11.10 -7.49 6.67
CA ASP A 97 10.54 -8.81 6.40
C ASP A 97 10.67 -9.19 4.92
N LEU A 98 10.49 -8.23 4.01
CA LEU A 98 10.70 -8.41 2.58
C LEU A 98 12.16 -8.79 2.28
N ASN A 99 13.12 -8.04 2.83
CA ASN A 99 14.54 -8.34 2.63
C ASN A 99 14.90 -9.71 3.20
N GLN A 100 14.35 -10.05 4.36
CA GLN A 100 14.59 -11.35 4.96
C GLN A 100 14.00 -12.49 4.12
N ALA A 101 12.72 -12.39 3.75
CA ALA A 101 12.07 -13.38 2.90
C ALA A 101 12.83 -13.56 1.60
N TYR A 102 13.28 -12.46 1.00
CA TYR A 102 14.04 -12.47 -0.25
C TYR A 102 15.41 -13.16 -0.12
N THR A 103 16.15 -12.86 0.95
CA THR A 103 17.53 -13.36 1.13
C THR A 103 17.60 -14.78 1.69
N SER A 104 16.69 -15.14 2.59
CA SER A 104 16.71 -16.42 3.32
C SER A 104 15.64 -17.41 2.86
N SER A 105 14.74 -17.01 1.96
CA SER A 105 13.53 -17.78 1.59
C SER A 105 12.66 -18.19 2.79
N GLN A 106 12.81 -17.47 3.90
CA GLN A 106 12.09 -17.69 5.14
C GLN A 106 11.60 -16.33 5.63
N LEU A 107 10.32 -16.23 5.93
CA LEU A 107 9.85 -15.23 6.87
C LEU A 107 10.23 -15.73 8.27
N LEU A 108 10.64 -14.85 9.19
CA LEU A 108 10.63 -15.24 10.61
C LEU A 108 9.18 -15.49 10.94
N TYR A 109 8.78 -16.74 10.86
CA TYR A 109 7.62 -17.20 11.58
C TYR A 109 8.02 -17.17 13.04
N ASP A 110 7.92 -16.01 13.67
CA ASP A 110 7.73 -15.99 15.10
C ASP A 110 6.35 -16.65 15.29
N GLY A 111 6.28 -17.73 16.08
CA GLY A 111 4.99 -18.30 16.47
C GLY A 111 4.22 -17.38 17.43
N ASN A 112 4.46 -16.06 17.36
CA ASN A 112 4.28 -15.07 18.40
C ASN A 112 3.56 -13.79 17.91
N THR A 113 3.14 -13.72 16.64
CA THR A 113 2.11 -12.79 16.14
C THR A 113 0.72 -13.15 16.69
N THR A 114 0.67 -13.44 17.99
CA THR A 114 -0.53 -13.59 18.78
C THR A 114 -1.34 -12.28 18.78
N LEU A 115 -0.66 -11.14 18.63
CA LEU A 115 -1.27 -9.83 18.53
C LEU A 115 -1.44 -9.42 17.06
N ARG A 116 -2.70 -9.24 16.67
CA ARG A 116 -3.13 -8.71 15.37
C ARG A 116 -3.63 -7.29 15.55
N TYR A 117 -3.69 -6.54 14.46
CA TYR A 117 -4.28 -5.20 14.47
C TYR A 117 -5.73 -5.18 15.01
N LEU A 118 -6.48 -6.27 14.78
CA LEU A 118 -7.84 -6.44 15.34
C LEU A 118 -7.86 -6.43 16.88
N ASP A 119 -6.82 -6.95 17.52
CA ASP A 119 -6.75 -6.95 18.98
C ASP A 119 -6.55 -5.52 19.51
N TYR A 120 -5.76 -4.70 18.79
CA TYR A 120 -5.65 -3.27 19.08
C TYR A 120 -6.99 -2.55 18.96
N THR A 121 -7.79 -2.80 17.92
CA THR A 121 -9.08 -2.09 17.75
C THR A 121 -10.08 -2.45 18.84
N VAL A 122 -10.11 -3.71 19.30
CA VAL A 122 -10.94 -4.13 20.43
C VAL A 122 -10.53 -3.41 21.71
N ILE A 123 -9.22 -3.28 21.96
CA ILE A 123 -8.70 -2.58 23.14
C ILE A 123 -9.02 -1.09 23.04
N GLU A 124 -8.77 -0.45 21.89
CA GLU A 124 -9.02 0.97 21.64
C GLU A 124 -10.48 1.35 21.89
N GLN A 125 -11.43 0.54 21.41
CA GLN A 125 -12.86 0.75 21.61
C GLN A 125 -13.28 0.74 23.09
N GLN A 126 -12.53 0.06 23.94
CA GLN A 126 -12.80 -0.01 25.38
C GLN A 126 -12.10 1.11 26.16
N MET A 127 -11.17 1.85 25.54
CA MET A 127 -10.46 2.93 26.22
C MET A 127 -11.37 4.14 26.45
N PRO A 128 -11.37 4.73 27.65
CA PRO A 128 -12.12 5.96 27.90
C PRO A 128 -11.50 7.13 27.12
N MET A 129 -12.27 7.72 26.20
CA MET A 129 -11.82 8.85 25.37
C MET A 129 -11.85 10.21 26.08
N THR A 130 -12.30 10.26 27.34
CA THR A 130 -12.47 11.52 28.10
C THR A 130 -11.17 12.31 28.22
N GLY A 131 -10.03 11.64 28.42
CA GLY A 131 -8.72 12.28 28.46
C GLY A 131 -8.34 12.93 27.12
N ALA A 132 -8.55 12.23 26.01
CA ALA A 132 -8.30 12.76 24.67
C ALA A 132 -9.23 13.93 24.34
N SER A 133 -10.52 13.82 24.67
CA SER A 133 -11.49 14.92 24.48
C SER A 133 -11.10 16.17 25.29
N MET A 134 -10.73 16.01 26.56
CA MET A 134 -10.29 17.13 27.41
C MET A 134 -8.98 17.74 26.90
N PHE A 135 -8.04 16.92 26.43
CA PHE A 135 -6.82 17.41 25.80
C PHE A 135 -7.15 18.33 24.61
N TRP A 136 -7.98 17.87 23.67
CA TRP A 136 -8.32 18.66 22.49
C TRP A 136 -9.15 19.89 22.83
N LEU A 137 -10.08 19.79 23.79
CA LEU A 137 -10.83 20.94 24.29
C LEU A 137 -9.88 22.02 24.81
N ASN A 138 -8.91 21.66 25.64
CA ASN A 138 -7.92 22.59 26.18
C ASN A 138 -6.97 23.12 25.10
N ALA A 139 -6.49 22.24 24.21
CA ALA A 139 -5.55 22.60 23.15
C ALA A 139 -6.16 23.59 22.14
N LEU A 140 -7.48 23.50 21.92
CA LEU A 140 -8.21 24.34 20.97
C LEU A 140 -9.01 25.45 21.65
N ASN A 141 -8.91 25.62 22.97
CA ASN A 141 -9.74 26.55 23.73
C ASN A 141 -9.63 28.01 23.24
N ASP A 142 -8.45 28.40 22.77
CA ASP A 142 -8.17 29.77 22.30
C ASP A 142 -8.24 29.90 20.77
N CYS A 143 -8.58 28.81 20.06
CA CYS A 143 -8.79 28.85 18.62
C CYS A 143 -10.13 29.53 18.30
N LYS A 144 -10.07 30.64 17.55
CA LYS A 144 -11.26 31.33 17.05
C LYS A 144 -11.86 30.59 15.85
N LEU A 145 -12.48 29.43 16.12
CA LEU A 145 -13.12 28.60 15.09
C LEU A 145 -14.31 29.30 14.42
N ASP A 146 -14.88 30.32 15.08
CA ASP A 146 -15.98 31.14 14.56
C ASP A 146 -15.52 32.16 13.50
N GLN A 147 -14.21 32.31 13.29
CA GLN A 147 -13.67 33.16 12.24
C GLN A 147 -13.25 32.30 11.05
N PRO A 148 -13.71 32.61 9.83
CA PRO A 148 -13.24 31.91 8.64
C PRO A 148 -11.72 32.05 8.57
N LEU A 149 -11.03 30.91 8.65
CA LEU A 149 -9.60 30.85 8.40
C LEU A 149 -9.38 31.24 6.94
N SER A 150 -8.61 32.30 6.69
CA SER A 150 -8.16 32.63 5.35
C SER A 150 -7.18 31.56 4.89
N LEU A 151 -7.68 30.44 4.35
CA LEU A 151 -6.83 29.37 3.87
C LEU A 151 -6.17 29.81 2.55
N PRO A 152 -4.95 29.31 2.24
CA PRO A 152 -4.20 29.72 1.06
C PRO A 152 -4.92 29.51 -0.28
N PHE A 153 -5.93 28.64 -0.30
CA PHE A 153 -6.68 28.22 -1.49
C PHE A 153 -8.03 28.92 -1.66
N ASP A 154 -8.39 29.84 -0.76
CA ASP A 154 -9.62 30.66 -0.88
C ASP A 154 -9.43 31.92 -1.74
N ARG A 155 -8.43 31.94 -2.64
CA ARG A 155 -8.12 33.05 -3.56
C ARG A 155 -8.11 32.60 -5.02
#